data_AF-A0A829H2R2-F1
#
_entry.id   AF-A0A829H2R2-F1
#
_cell.length_a   1.000
_cell.length_b   1.000
_cell.length_c   1.000
_cell.angle_alpha   90.00
_cell.angle_beta   90.00
_cell.angle_gamma   90.00
#
_symmetry.space_group_name_H-M   'P 1'
#
loop_
_entity.id
_entity.type
_entity.pdbx_description
1 polymer ?
#
loop_
_entity_poly.entity_id
_entity_poly.type
_entity_poly.pdbx_seq_one_letter_code
_entity_poly.pdbx_strand_id
1 'polypeptide(L)'
;MTDYFRLSILNTYGGIYLDTDVEILRSLDTLLENKAMMSFESDTAFCTAVIGSEPNQGWLSFILAQYESRSFEETNGKLDMTPNSEYIYQLYRLYPEQFNDLTVFPSEYFSPLYYYSDEPVITKNTYAIHWFSGTWRTKGELLRDRVLRLLTKIFGNNFVPVIRKLFRIS
;
A
#
# COMPACT_ATOMS: atom_id res chain seq x y z
N MET A 1 10.72 -7.39 4.97
CA MET A 1 11.03 -7.50 6.42
C MET A 1 10.21 -6.50 7.23
N THR A 2 10.22 -5.21 6.89
CA THR A 2 9.39 -4.16 7.52
C THR A 2 7.88 -4.44 7.43
N ASP A 3 7.41 -5.06 6.34
CA ASP A 3 5.98 -5.34 6.12
C ASP A 3 5.39 -6.33 7.13
N TYR A 4 6.16 -7.34 7.58
CA TYR A 4 5.69 -8.27 8.61
C TYR A 4 5.65 -7.57 9.98
N PHE A 5 6.69 -6.81 10.31
CA PHE A 5 6.78 -6.15 11.61
C PHE A 5 5.67 -5.13 11.85
N ARG A 6 5.26 -4.35 10.83
CA ARG A 6 4.15 -3.38 11.01
C ARG A 6 2.83 -4.07 11.39
N LEU A 7 2.54 -5.22 10.74
CA LEU A 7 1.34 -6.00 11.01
C LEU A 7 1.43 -6.72 12.36
N SER A 8 2.61 -7.27 12.69
CA SER A 8 2.86 -7.97 13.95
C SER A 8 2.72 -7.03 15.16
N ILE A 9 3.28 -5.81 15.06
CA ILE A 9 3.16 -4.78 16.09
C ILE A 9 1.69 -4.35 16.25
N LEU A 10 0.97 -4.07 15.16
CA LEU A 10 -0.45 -3.75 15.22
C LEU A 10 -1.29 -4.89 15.80
N ASN A 11 -0.98 -6.15 15.46
CA ASN A 11 -1.71 -7.29 16.01
C ASN A 11 -1.49 -7.42 17.53
N THR A 12 -0.27 -7.10 18.00
CA THR A 12 0.09 -7.23 19.41
C THR A 12 -0.44 -6.07 20.25
N TYR A 13 -0.29 -4.84 19.77
CA TYR A 13 -0.52 -3.62 20.56
C TYR A 13 -1.70 -2.77 20.09
N GLY A 14 -2.17 -2.99 18.87
CA GLY A 14 -3.14 -2.12 18.21
C GLY A 14 -2.59 -0.72 17.91
N GLY A 15 -3.50 0.22 17.68
CA GLY A 15 -3.19 1.61 17.40
C GLY A 15 -3.19 1.92 15.89
N ILE A 16 -2.40 2.91 15.51
CA ILE A 16 -2.27 3.37 14.12
C ILE A 16 -0.81 3.29 13.72
N TYR A 17 -0.52 2.53 12.67
CA TYR A 17 0.77 2.52 11.99
C TYR A 17 0.79 3.59 10.91
N LEU A 18 1.92 4.31 10.82
CA LEU A 18 2.21 5.32 9.81
C LEU A 18 3.61 5.07 9.22
N ASP A 19 3.74 5.05 7.90
CA ASP A 19 5.04 5.16 7.24
C ASP A 19 5.64 6.54 7.48
N THR A 20 6.98 6.65 7.37
CA THR A 20 7.72 7.88 7.70
C THR A 20 7.50 9.01 6.71
N ASP A 21 6.92 8.72 5.55
CA ASP A 21 6.56 9.68 4.51
C ASP A 21 5.04 9.87 4.38
N VAL A 22 4.32 9.64 5.48
CA VAL A 22 2.92 10.02 5.63
C VAL A 22 2.79 11.43 6.21
N GLU A 23 2.02 12.27 5.54
CA GLU A 23 1.57 13.56 6.07
C GLU A 23 0.11 13.47 6.52
N ILE A 24 -0.16 13.76 7.80
CA ILE A 24 -1.52 13.81 8.35
C ILE A 24 -2.08 15.22 8.16
N LEU A 25 -3.20 15.34 7.43
CA LEU A 25 -3.86 16.61 7.16
C LEU A 25 -4.94 16.96 8.20
N ARG A 26 -5.41 15.96 8.95
CA ARG A 26 -6.53 16.08 9.88
C ARG A 26 -6.59 14.91 10.84
N SER A 27 -7.23 15.12 11.98
CA SER A 27 -7.32 14.08 13.02
C SER A 27 -7.96 12.80 12.48
N LEU A 28 -7.37 11.65 12.86
CA LEU A 28 -7.90 10.32 12.57
C LEU A 28 -8.96 9.87 13.59
N ASP A 29 -9.24 10.67 14.62
CA ASP A 29 -10.11 10.28 15.75
C ASP A 29 -11.50 9.82 15.29
N THR A 30 -12.05 10.48 14.27
CA THR A 30 -13.37 10.13 13.70
C THR A 30 -13.39 8.77 13.00
N LEU A 31 -12.22 8.20 12.69
CA LEU A 31 -12.08 6.89 12.09
C LEU A 31 -11.87 5.78 13.15
N LEU A 32 -11.64 6.14 14.41
CA LEU A 32 -11.41 5.19 15.52
C LEU A 32 -12.68 4.45 15.97
N GLU A 33 -13.84 4.79 15.43
CA GLU A 33 -15.07 3.99 15.61
C GLU A 33 -14.98 2.63 14.89
N ASN A 34 -14.04 2.48 13.93
CA ASN A 34 -13.79 1.23 13.24
C ASN A 34 -12.76 0.40 14.01
N LYS A 35 -13.06 -0.89 14.23
CA LYS A 35 -12.10 -1.83 14.87
C LYS A 35 -10.79 -1.95 14.10
N ALA A 36 -10.85 -1.87 12.77
CA ALA A 36 -9.69 -1.77 11.91
C ALA A 36 -10.00 -0.95 10.66
N MET A 37 -8.96 -0.31 10.13
CA MET A 37 -9.06 0.57 8.96
C MET A 37 -7.83 0.48 8.06
N MET A 38 -8.09 0.50 6.76
CA MET A 38 -7.13 0.73 5.69
C MET A 38 -7.80 1.54 4.57
N SER A 39 -7.05 2.02 3.59
CA SER A 39 -7.63 2.50 2.34
C SER A 39 -7.09 1.70 1.16
N PHE A 40 -7.74 1.82 0.01
CA PHE A 40 -7.08 1.50 -1.25
C PHE A 40 -5.87 2.41 -1.49
N GLU A 41 -4.92 1.91 -2.26
CA GLU A 41 -3.88 2.71 -2.92
C GLU A 41 -4.14 2.77 -4.43
N SER A 42 -4.62 1.66 -4.99
CA SER A 42 -5.05 1.53 -6.38
C SER A 42 -6.14 0.47 -6.49
N ASP A 43 -6.59 0.17 -7.71
CA ASP A 43 -7.61 -0.88 -7.96
C ASP A 43 -7.13 -2.29 -7.58
N THR A 44 -5.82 -2.48 -7.39
CA THR A 44 -5.18 -3.78 -7.13
C THR A 44 -4.31 -3.80 -5.88
N ALA A 45 -4.34 -2.75 -5.05
CA ALA A 45 -3.46 -2.63 -3.88
C ALA A 45 -4.09 -1.80 -2.76
N PHE A 46 -3.78 -2.18 -1.51
CA PHE A 46 -4.11 -1.36 -0.34
C PHE A 46 -3.00 -0.39 0.03
N CYS A 47 -3.36 0.76 0.61
CA CYS A 47 -2.43 1.64 1.28
C CYS A 47 -1.98 0.97 2.58
N THR A 48 -0.72 0.54 2.62
CA THR A 48 -0.11 -0.07 3.83
C THR A 48 0.76 0.92 4.59
N ALA A 49 0.74 2.19 4.18
CA ALA A 49 1.40 3.31 4.83
C ALA A 49 0.56 3.88 5.98
N VAL A 50 -0.76 3.64 5.98
CA VAL A 50 -1.66 4.01 7.09
C VAL A 50 -2.55 2.81 7.40
N ILE A 51 -2.38 2.22 8.58
CA ILE A 51 -3.17 1.06 9.02
C ILE A 51 -3.61 1.32 10.46
N GLY A 52 -4.91 1.31 10.72
CA GLY A 52 -5.45 1.34 12.08
C GLY A 52 -6.02 -0.02 12.46
N SER A 53 -5.79 -0.47 13.69
CA SER A 53 -6.41 -1.70 14.20
C SER A 53 -6.41 -1.72 15.71
N GLU A 54 -7.47 -2.26 16.30
CA GLU A 54 -7.42 -2.86 17.63
C GLU A 54 -6.44 -4.06 17.63
N PRO A 55 -5.85 -4.43 18.78
CA PRO A 55 -5.03 -5.63 18.87
C PRO A 55 -5.86 -6.90 18.68
N ASN A 56 -5.19 -7.99 18.28
CA ASN A 56 -5.75 -9.35 18.14
C ASN A 56 -6.93 -9.46 17.16
N GLN A 57 -6.93 -8.68 16.08
CA GLN A 57 -7.93 -8.78 15.04
C GLN A 57 -7.68 -10.02 14.15
N GLY A 58 -8.75 -10.72 13.78
CA GLY A 58 -8.68 -11.96 13.01
C GLY A 58 -7.96 -11.79 11.66
N TRP A 59 -8.23 -10.68 10.97
CA TRP A 59 -7.63 -10.39 9.66
C TRP A 59 -6.10 -10.21 9.73
N LEU A 60 -5.58 -9.57 10.79
CA LEU A 60 -4.14 -9.44 11.01
C LEU A 60 -3.49 -10.79 11.29
N SER A 61 -4.09 -11.59 12.16
CA SER A 61 -3.60 -12.94 12.49
C SER A 61 -3.60 -13.85 11.26
N PHE A 62 -4.64 -13.74 10.43
CA PHE A 62 -4.74 -14.45 9.16
C PHE A 62 -3.60 -14.06 8.22
N ILE A 63 -3.37 -12.76 7.98
CA ILE A 63 -2.28 -12.28 7.11
C ILE A 63 -0.91 -12.72 7.65
N LEU A 64 -0.67 -12.62 8.96
CA LEU A 64 0.59 -13.03 9.57
C LEU A 64 0.86 -14.53 9.35
N ALA A 65 -0.15 -15.38 9.52
CA ALA A 65 -0.04 -16.80 9.21
C ALA A 65 0.26 -17.06 7.72
N GLN A 66 -0.31 -16.27 6.82
CA GLN A 66 0.01 -16.35 5.39
C GLN A 66 1.48 -16.01 5.13
N TYR A 67 2.00 -14.93 5.73
CA TYR A 67 3.42 -14.58 5.63
C TYR A 67 4.36 -15.65 6.21
N GLU A 68 4.00 -16.29 7.30
CA GLU A 68 4.79 -17.37 7.92
C GLU A 68 4.85 -18.63 7.05
N SER A 69 3.78 -18.91 6.29
CA SER A 69 3.72 -20.02 5.34
C SER A 69 4.35 -19.71 3.98
N ARG A 70 4.67 -18.45 3.71
CA ARG A 70 5.11 -17.98 2.38
C ARG A 70 6.58 -18.34 2.14
N SER A 71 6.84 -19.09 1.07
CA SER A 71 8.20 -19.31 0.59
C SER A 71 8.70 -18.06 -0.14
N PHE A 72 9.91 -17.62 0.19
CA PHE A 72 10.60 -16.54 -0.56
C PHE A 72 11.09 -16.99 -1.93
N GLU A 73 11.24 -18.30 -2.13
CA GLU A 73 11.62 -18.90 -3.42
C GLU A 73 10.39 -19.53 -4.08
N GLU A 74 10.09 -19.08 -5.30
CA GLU A 74 9.15 -19.74 -6.19
C GLU A 74 9.69 -21.09 -6.65
N THR A 75 8.81 -22.00 -7.07
CA THR A 75 9.15 -23.34 -7.59
C THR A 75 10.06 -23.33 -8.83
N ASN A 76 10.23 -22.18 -9.48
CA ASN A 76 11.11 -21.96 -10.63
C ASN A 76 12.47 -21.33 -10.26
N GLY A 77 12.76 -21.12 -8.97
CA GLY A 77 13.97 -20.47 -8.46
C GLY A 77 13.97 -18.94 -8.52
N LYS A 78 12.85 -18.30 -8.85
CA LYS A 78 12.69 -16.84 -8.75
C LYS A 78 12.32 -16.43 -7.34
N LEU A 79 12.75 -15.24 -6.95
CA LEU A 79 12.32 -14.62 -5.70
C LEU A 79 10.91 -14.07 -5.85
N ASP A 80 10.06 -14.33 -4.86
CA ASP A 80 8.75 -13.69 -4.77
C ASP A 80 8.93 -12.22 -4.36
N MET A 81 8.68 -11.33 -5.32
CA MET A 81 8.81 -9.89 -5.18
C MET A 81 7.46 -9.18 -5.03
N THR A 82 6.37 -9.91 -4.76
CA THR A 82 5.03 -9.31 -4.69
C THR A 82 4.94 -8.34 -3.51
N PRO A 83 4.63 -7.05 -3.75
CA PRO A 83 4.49 -6.04 -2.70
C PRO A 83 3.46 -6.43 -1.65
N ASN A 84 3.66 -5.99 -0.41
CA ASN A 84 2.71 -6.26 0.68
C ASN A 84 1.31 -5.70 0.40
N SER A 85 1.22 -4.52 -0.21
CA SER A 85 -0.02 -3.86 -0.59
C SER A 85 -0.86 -4.68 -1.56
N GLU A 86 -0.22 -5.28 -2.56
CA GLU A 86 -0.85 -6.19 -3.53
C GLU A 86 -1.17 -7.54 -2.91
N TYR A 87 -0.26 -8.08 -2.09
CA TYR A 87 -0.45 -9.39 -1.46
C TYR A 87 -1.64 -9.40 -0.50
N ILE A 88 -1.75 -8.38 0.36
CA ILE A 88 -2.90 -8.25 1.28
C ILE A 88 -4.20 -8.05 0.48
N TYR A 89 -4.16 -7.26 -0.61
CA TYR A 89 -5.33 -7.11 -1.49
C TYR A 89 -5.75 -8.46 -2.12
N GLN A 90 -4.80 -9.27 -2.58
CA GLN A 90 -5.10 -10.61 -3.12
C GLN A 90 -5.74 -11.51 -2.06
N LEU A 91 -5.20 -11.52 -0.84
CA LEU A 91 -5.79 -12.27 0.28
C LEU A 91 -7.20 -11.79 0.60
N TYR A 92 -7.44 -10.48 0.62
CA TYR A 92 -8.76 -9.88 0.81
C TYR A 92 -9.76 -10.32 -0.28
N ARG A 93 -9.30 -10.42 -1.53
CA ARG A 93 -10.13 -10.88 -2.65
C ARG A 93 -10.45 -12.37 -2.61
N LEU A 94 -9.51 -13.18 -2.15
CA LEU A 94 -9.65 -14.65 -2.09
C LEU A 94 -10.40 -15.13 -0.86
N TYR A 95 -10.26 -14.42 0.26
CA TYR A 95 -10.77 -14.82 1.58
C TYR A 95 -11.50 -13.65 2.27
N PRO A 96 -12.51 -13.03 1.63
CA PRO A 96 -13.16 -11.82 2.16
C PRO A 96 -13.74 -12.02 3.57
N GLU A 97 -14.13 -13.24 3.92
CA GLU A 97 -14.66 -13.59 5.24
C GLU A 97 -13.64 -13.45 6.38
N GLN A 98 -12.33 -13.47 6.06
CA GLN A 98 -11.27 -13.23 7.05
C GLN A 98 -11.11 -11.75 7.39
N PHE A 99 -11.76 -10.85 6.64
CA PHE A 99 -11.61 -9.39 6.72
C PHE A 99 -12.88 -8.68 7.20
N ASN A 100 -13.83 -9.39 7.82
CA ASN A 100 -15.13 -8.83 8.22
C ASN A 100 -15.04 -7.60 9.14
N ASP A 101 -14.01 -7.52 9.99
CA ASP A 101 -13.81 -6.39 10.91
C ASP A 101 -12.90 -5.28 10.33
N LEU A 102 -12.41 -5.43 9.10
CA LEU A 102 -11.61 -4.42 8.41
C LEU A 102 -12.50 -3.47 7.60
N THR A 103 -12.48 -2.19 7.96
CA THR A 103 -13.08 -1.14 7.15
C THR A 103 -12.08 -0.67 6.09
N VAL A 104 -12.48 -0.75 4.81
CA VAL A 104 -11.65 -0.31 3.69
C VAL A 104 -12.22 0.97 3.08
N PHE A 105 -11.47 2.06 3.19
CA PHE A 105 -11.82 3.36 2.64
C PHE A 105 -11.37 3.52 1.18
N PRO A 106 -12.01 4.43 0.42
CA PRO A 106 -11.49 4.89 -0.87
C PRO A 106 -10.06 5.45 -0.74
N SER A 107 -9.28 5.38 -1.83
CA SER A 107 -7.87 5.80 -1.80
C SER A 107 -7.67 7.25 -1.37
N GLU A 108 -8.61 8.15 -1.67
CA GLU A 108 -8.57 9.55 -1.25
C GLU A 108 -8.41 9.78 0.27
N TYR A 109 -8.70 8.77 1.10
CA TYR A 109 -8.56 8.87 2.56
C TYR A 109 -7.09 8.92 2.99
N PHE A 110 -6.25 7.98 2.51
CA PHE A 110 -4.85 7.86 2.97
C PHE A 110 -3.82 7.88 1.85
N SER A 111 -4.23 7.74 0.59
CA SER A 111 -3.36 7.76 -0.59
C SER A 111 -4.05 8.50 -1.76
N PRO A 112 -4.23 9.84 -1.65
CA PRO A 112 -4.86 10.67 -2.69
C PRO A 112 -3.95 10.90 -3.91
N LEU A 113 -2.73 10.35 -3.90
CA LEU A 113 -1.78 10.40 -5.00
C LEU A 113 -2.10 9.31 -6.02
N TYR A 114 -2.51 9.73 -7.21
CA TYR A 114 -2.53 8.82 -8.35
C TYR A 114 -1.11 8.59 -8.86
N TYR A 115 -0.79 7.36 -9.24
CA TYR A 115 0.55 6.94 -9.72
C TYR A 115 1.15 7.85 -10.81
N TYR A 116 0.31 8.53 -11.59
CA TYR A 116 0.71 9.41 -12.69
C TYR A 116 0.60 10.91 -12.39
N SER A 117 0.14 11.28 -11.19
CA SER A 117 0.05 12.68 -10.74
C SER A 117 1.20 12.97 -9.79
N ASP A 118 1.87 14.12 -9.98
CA ASP A 118 2.82 14.64 -9.00
C ASP A 118 2.10 15.40 -7.87
N GLU A 119 0.78 15.58 -7.96
CA GLU A 119 -0.03 16.32 -6.98
C GLU A 119 -1.17 15.44 -6.45
N PRO A 120 -1.37 15.39 -5.13
CA PRO A 120 -2.51 14.70 -4.52
C PRO A 120 -3.83 15.42 -4.83
N VAL A 121 -4.89 14.66 -5.09
CA VAL A 121 -6.24 15.23 -5.19
C VAL A 121 -6.86 15.28 -3.79
N ILE A 122 -6.76 16.44 -3.14
CA ILE A 122 -7.27 16.64 -1.79
C ILE A 122 -8.78 16.86 -1.80
N THR A 123 -9.51 16.07 -1.03
CA THR A 123 -10.95 16.21 -0.85
C THR A 123 -11.29 16.41 0.63
N LYS A 124 -12.58 16.64 0.92
CA LYS A 124 -13.08 16.70 2.30
C LYS A 124 -12.94 15.38 3.06
N ASN A 125 -12.51 14.31 2.40
CA ASN A 125 -12.32 12.98 2.99
C ASN A 125 -10.83 12.63 3.14
N THR A 126 -9.91 13.49 2.72
CA THR A 126 -8.47 13.19 2.78
C THR A 126 -7.91 13.38 4.17
N TYR A 127 -7.57 12.29 4.84
CA TYR A 127 -6.98 12.30 6.18
C TYR A 127 -5.45 12.32 6.16
N ALA A 128 -4.86 11.62 5.19
CA ALA A 128 -3.42 11.50 5.05
C ALA A 128 -2.98 11.49 3.59
N ILE A 129 -1.72 11.88 3.37
CA ILE A 129 -1.03 11.74 2.08
C ILE A 129 0.15 10.79 2.30
N HIS A 130 0.16 9.64 1.63
CA HIS A 130 1.35 8.81 1.49
C HIS A 130 2.18 9.33 0.29
N TRP A 131 3.35 9.92 0.56
CA TRP A 131 4.13 10.62 -0.46
C TRP A 131 4.95 9.73 -1.40
N PHE A 132 5.03 8.42 -1.17
CA PHE A 132 5.82 7.47 -1.96
C PHE A 132 7.28 7.92 -2.13
N SER A 133 7.87 8.48 -1.08
CA SER A 133 9.17 9.16 -1.13
C SER A 133 10.29 8.22 -1.58
N GLY A 134 10.16 6.91 -1.30
CA GLY A 134 11.09 5.89 -1.73
C GLY A 134 12.52 6.20 -1.29
N THR A 135 12.70 6.81 -0.11
CA THR A 135 14.00 7.30 0.38
C THR A 135 15.05 6.19 0.55
N TRP A 136 14.62 4.93 0.57
CA TRP A 136 15.48 3.74 0.55
C TRP A 136 15.98 3.34 -0.85
N ARG A 137 15.50 3.98 -1.92
CA ARG A 137 15.84 3.68 -3.32
C ARG A 137 17.01 4.52 -3.81
N THR A 138 17.71 4.02 -4.81
CA THR A 138 18.85 4.73 -5.41
C THR A 138 18.39 5.95 -6.21
N LYS A 139 19.27 6.95 -6.35
CA LYS A 139 19.00 8.15 -7.18
C LYS A 139 18.62 7.80 -8.62
N GLY A 140 19.19 6.72 -9.17
CA GLY A 140 18.88 6.25 -10.53
C GLY A 140 17.46 5.73 -10.66
N GLU A 141 16.95 5.01 -9.66
CA GLU A 141 15.57 4.52 -9.62
C GLU A 141 14.56 5.67 -9.46
N LEU A 142 14.86 6.63 -8.59
CA LEU A 142 14.03 7.83 -8.43
C LEU A 142 13.98 8.68 -9.71
N LEU A 143 15.13 8.84 -10.38
CA LEU A 143 15.20 9.55 -11.67
C LEU A 143 14.41 8.81 -12.74
N ARG A 144 14.51 7.48 -12.80
CA ARG A 144 13.75 6.65 -13.73
C ARG A 144 12.25 6.85 -13.54
N ASP A 145 11.75 6.78 -12.32
CA ASP A 145 10.32 6.96 -12.04
C ASP A 145 9.86 8.37 -12.42
N ARG A 146 10.69 9.39 -12.19
CA ARG A 146 10.42 10.76 -12.64
C ARG A 146 10.30 10.86 -14.17
N VAL A 147 11.20 10.19 -14.90
CA VAL A 147 11.14 10.13 -16.37
C VAL A 147 9.87 9.41 -16.84
N LEU A 148 9.51 8.29 -16.23
CA LEU A 148 8.27 7.57 -16.55
C LEU A 148 7.01 8.42 -16.30
N ARG A 149 6.96 9.14 -15.17
CA ARG A 149 5.85 10.06 -14.86
C ARG A 149 5.74 11.17 -15.91
N LEU A 150 6.86 11.81 -16.26
CA LEU A 150 6.91 12.84 -17.31
C LEU A 150 6.44 12.30 -18.67
N LEU A 151 6.91 11.13 -19.08
CA LEU A 151 6.51 10.51 -20.35
C LEU A 151 5.02 10.14 -20.34
N THR A 152 4.49 9.67 -19.21
CA THR A 152 3.06 9.39 -19.08
C THR A 152 2.23 10.65 -19.22
N LYS A 153 2.67 11.76 -18.60
CA LYS A 153 1.99 13.06 -18.70
C LYS A 153 1.95 13.60 -20.14
N ILE A 154 3.02 13.37 -20.92
CA ILE A 154 3.14 13.86 -22.30
C ILE A 154 2.39 12.96 -23.30
N PHE A 155 2.49 11.63 -23.16
CA PHE A 155 2.04 10.67 -24.17
C PHE A 155 0.78 9.89 -23.76
N GLY A 156 0.27 10.09 -22.55
CA GLY A 156 -0.86 9.37 -21.98
C GLY A 156 -0.55 7.92 -21.58
N ASN A 157 -1.50 7.29 -20.89
CA ASN A 157 -1.33 5.97 -20.27
C ASN A 157 -1.00 4.84 -21.27
N ASN A 158 -1.34 5.01 -22.55
CA ASN A 158 -1.13 4.00 -23.58
C ASN A 158 0.35 3.76 -23.93
N PHE A 159 1.24 4.71 -23.60
CA PHE A 159 2.67 4.62 -23.92
C PHE A 159 3.52 4.03 -22.78
N VAL A 160 2.98 4.00 -21.56
CA VAL A 160 3.67 3.52 -20.35
C VAL A 160 4.07 2.04 -20.43
N PRO A 161 3.20 1.11 -20.90
CA PRO A 161 3.57 -0.30 -21.00
C PRO A 161 4.72 -0.54 -21.98
N VAL A 162 4.78 0.24 -23.07
CA VAL A 162 5.83 0.17 -24.09
C VAL A 162 7.18 0.61 -23.50
N ILE A 163 7.19 1.71 -22.75
CA ILE A 163 8.39 2.22 -22.09
C ILE A 163 8.84 1.25 -20.98
N ARG A 164 7.92 0.76 -20.14
CA ARG A 164 8.24 -0.25 -19.11
C ARG A 164 8.88 -1.51 -19.70
N LYS A 165 8.39 -1.98 -20.86
CA LYS A 165 8.94 -3.12 -21.59
C LYS A 165 10.34 -2.86 -22.16
N LEU A 166 10.58 -1.66 -22.70
CA LEU A 166 11.90 -1.23 -23.20
C LEU A 166 12.96 -1.14 -22.11
N PHE A 167 12.56 -0.71 -20.91
CA PHE A 167 13.47 -0.58 -19.75
C PHE A 167 13.51 -1.80 -18.82
N ARG A 168 12.87 -2.93 -19.20
CA ARG A 168 12.77 -4.17 -18.39
C ARG A 168 12.31 -3.91 -16.94
N ILE A 169 11.23 -3.14 -16.80
CA ILE A 169 10.63 -2.81 -15.51
C ILE A 169 9.57 -3.87 -15.22
N SER A 170 9.84 -4.76 -14.24
CA SER A 170 8.82 -5.62 -13.61
C SER A 170 7.93 -4.79 -12.70
#